data_AF-A0A3N5U9F6-F1
#
_entry.id   AF-A0A3N5U9F6-F1
#
_cell.length_a   1.000
_cell.length_b   1.000
_cell.length_c   1.000
_cell.angle_alpha   90.00
_cell.angle_beta   90.00
_cell.angle_gamma   90.00
#
_symmetry.space_group_name_H-M   'P 1'
#
loop_
_entity.id
_entity.type
_entity.pdbx_description
1 polymer ?
#
loop_
_entity_poly.entity_id
_entity_poly.type
_entity_poly.pdbx_seq_one_letter_code
_entity_poly.pdbx_strand_id
1 'polypeptide(L)'
;EQMLPTGVIPSYKKIALPLLTALEGLGIPAEITGPEGRGGRTGVCFAQQNAYEISVGGKKVIGSAQVRRNGFVLQHGSILLSVDYEKHSRCMKGRHSLDPAVLASKMTGLETIMGKKVTLQKLTDLIAIAFEKVFETELLY
;
A
#
# COMPACT_ATOMS: atom_id res chain seq x y z
N GLU A 1 10.28 -15.07 20.02
CA GLU A 1 8.99 -14.97 19.29
C GLU A 1 9.22 -15.07 17.79
N GLN A 2 8.22 -15.47 17.01
CA GLN A 2 8.30 -15.49 15.55
C GLN A 2 8.05 -14.08 15.01
N MET A 3 8.98 -13.54 14.21
CA MET A 3 8.95 -12.13 13.73
C MET A 3 7.68 -11.77 12.94
N LEU A 4 7.11 -12.75 12.23
CA LEU A 4 5.81 -12.62 11.56
C LEU A 4 4.83 -13.63 12.13
N PRO A 5 3.55 -13.24 12.30
CA PRO A 5 2.50 -14.17 12.70
C PRO A 5 2.23 -15.21 11.61
N THR A 6 1.69 -16.35 12.04
CA THR A 6 1.25 -17.43 11.16
C THR A 6 0.04 -16.99 10.33
N GLY A 7 0.06 -17.32 9.04
CA GLY A 7 -1.02 -17.03 8.10
C GLY A 7 -0.84 -15.73 7.31
N VAL A 8 -1.50 -15.65 6.17
CA VAL A 8 -1.33 -14.54 5.21
C VAL A 8 -1.89 -13.22 5.76
N ILE A 9 -3.14 -13.24 6.21
CA ILE A 9 -3.85 -12.04 6.67
C ILE A 9 -3.18 -11.40 7.90
N PRO A 10 -2.78 -12.15 8.94
CA PRO A 10 -2.05 -11.58 10.07
C PRO A 10 -0.69 -10.96 9.69
N SER A 11 0.07 -11.54 8.75
CA SER A 11 1.34 -10.93 8.34
C SER A 11 1.15 -9.67 7.52
N TYR A 12 0.13 -9.62 6.66
CA TYR A 12 -0.29 -8.38 6.00
C TYR A 12 -0.56 -7.28 7.02
N LYS A 13 -1.30 -7.58 8.10
CA LYS A 13 -1.56 -6.63 9.20
C LYS A 13 -0.25 -6.13 9.82
N LYS A 14 0.65 -7.05 10.21
CA LYS A 14 1.93 -6.70 10.86
C LYS A 14 2.81 -5.84 9.94
N ILE A 15 2.87 -6.15 8.64
CA ILE A 15 3.68 -5.41 7.65
C ILE A 15 3.03 -4.07 7.24
N ALA A 16 1.70 -3.94 7.33
CA ALA A 16 1.02 -2.67 7.07
C ALA A 16 1.29 -1.61 8.15
N LEU A 17 1.57 -2.02 9.39
CA LEU A 17 1.83 -1.09 10.51
C LEU A 17 3.02 -0.14 10.28
N PRO A 18 4.24 -0.59 9.95
CA PRO A 18 5.35 0.34 9.71
C PRO A 18 5.09 1.26 8.51
N LEU A 19 4.40 0.77 7.48
CA LEU A 19 4.01 1.60 6.33
C LEU A 19 3.01 2.69 6.72
N LEU A 20 2.02 2.36 7.57
CA LEU A 20 1.11 3.35 8.15
C LEU A 20 1.88 4.39 8.96
N THR A 21 2.73 3.96 9.90
CA THR A 21 3.54 4.84 10.75
C THR A 21 4.46 5.76 9.93
N ALA A 22 5.03 5.26 8.82
CA ALA A 22 5.84 6.09 7.93
C ALA A 22 5.03 7.19 7.23
N LEU A 23 3.80 6.89 6.78
CA LEU A 23 2.91 7.90 6.19
C LEU A 23 2.42 8.91 7.22
N GLU A 24 2.10 8.47 8.45
CA GLU A 24 1.79 9.38 9.56
C GLU A 24 2.96 10.33 9.86
N GLY A 25 4.19 9.83 9.80
CA GLY A 25 5.42 10.63 9.92
C GLY A 25 5.64 11.66 8.80
N LEU A 26 4.96 11.50 7.66
CA LEU A 26 4.89 12.50 6.58
C LEU A 26 3.73 13.50 6.77
N GLY A 27 2.91 13.33 7.80
CA GLY A 27 1.69 14.11 8.02
C GLY A 27 0.51 13.67 7.14
N ILE A 28 0.55 12.43 6.63
CA ILE A 28 -0.53 11.87 5.81
C ILE A 28 -1.48 11.08 6.73
N PRO A 29 -2.79 11.41 6.76
CA PRO A 29 -3.77 10.69 7.57
C PRO A 29 -4.18 9.39 6.86
N ALA A 30 -3.26 8.43 6.84
CA ALA A 30 -3.48 7.12 6.25
C ALA A 30 -4.25 6.20 7.20
N GLU A 31 -4.98 5.24 6.61
CA GLU A 31 -5.81 4.28 7.32
C GLU A 31 -5.56 2.88 6.76
N ILE A 32 -5.57 1.89 7.64
CA ILE A 32 -5.52 0.47 7.26
C ILE A 32 -6.95 -0.05 7.14
N THR A 33 -7.26 -0.64 5.99
CA THR A 33 -8.55 -1.32 5.75
C THR A 33 -8.71 -2.56 6.64
N GLY A 34 -9.96 -2.87 7.01
CA GLY A 34 -10.29 -4.01 7.88
C GLY A 34 -10.02 -5.39 7.27
N PRO A 35 -10.13 -6.47 8.06
CA PRO A 35 -9.80 -7.84 7.66
C PRO A 35 -10.65 -8.40 6.51
N GLU A 36 -11.86 -7.90 6.32
CA GLU A 36 -12.75 -8.36 5.26
C GLU A 36 -12.45 -7.72 3.89
N GLY A 37 -11.55 -6.72 3.86
CA GLY A 37 -11.46 -5.81 2.72
C GLY A 37 -12.81 -5.12 2.46
N ARG A 38 -12.89 -4.33 1.40
CA ARG A 38 -14.12 -3.64 1.00
C ARG A 38 -14.18 -3.60 -0.53
N GLY A 39 -14.22 -4.76 -1.19
CA GLY A 39 -14.15 -4.74 -2.65
C GLY A 39 -14.65 -5.99 -3.35
N GLY A 40 -15.56 -5.79 -4.32
CA GLY A 40 -15.80 -6.74 -5.40
C GLY A 40 -14.61 -6.79 -6.37
N ARG A 41 -14.48 -7.90 -7.11
CA ARG A 41 -13.41 -8.08 -8.11
C ARG A 41 -13.50 -6.99 -9.18
N THR A 42 -12.52 -6.09 -9.22
CA THR A 42 -12.40 -5.11 -10.32
C THR A 42 -11.40 -5.61 -11.37
N GLY A 43 -11.43 -5.00 -12.54
CA GLY A 43 -10.44 -5.21 -13.59
C GLY A 43 -9.01 -4.82 -13.19
N VAL A 44 -8.81 -3.98 -12.16
CA VAL A 44 -7.49 -3.46 -11.78
C VAL A 44 -7.20 -3.87 -10.35
N CYS A 45 -6.20 -4.73 -10.15
CA CYS A 45 -5.82 -5.24 -8.82
C CYS A 45 -5.57 -4.10 -7.80
N PHE A 46 -4.90 -3.02 -8.23
CA PHE A 46 -4.67 -1.88 -7.36
C PHE A 46 -5.96 -1.11 -7.00
N ALA A 47 -6.97 -1.11 -7.86
CA ALA A 47 -8.26 -0.46 -7.57
C ALA A 47 -9.19 -1.31 -6.69
N GLN A 48 -8.75 -2.49 -6.25
CA GLN A 48 -9.45 -3.33 -5.27
C GLN A 48 -8.98 -3.00 -3.86
N GLN A 49 -9.89 -3.08 -2.89
CA GLN A 49 -9.59 -2.95 -1.47
C GLN A 49 -9.53 -4.34 -0.83
N ASN A 50 -8.32 -4.86 -0.65
CA ASN A 50 -8.06 -6.12 0.06
C ASN A 50 -7.82 -5.87 1.56
N ALA A 51 -7.70 -6.94 2.34
CA ALA A 51 -7.44 -6.86 3.77
C ALA A 51 -6.12 -6.12 4.08
N TYR A 52 -6.17 -5.22 5.06
CA TYR A 52 -5.02 -4.48 5.59
C TYR A 52 -4.21 -3.68 4.55
N GLU A 53 -4.86 -3.23 3.48
CA GLU A 53 -4.30 -2.24 2.57
C GLU A 53 -4.38 -0.83 3.14
N ILE A 54 -3.50 0.05 2.66
CA ILE A 54 -3.38 1.42 3.16
C ILE A 54 -4.05 2.38 2.19
N SER A 55 -4.94 3.21 2.74
CA SER A 55 -5.75 4.17 2.02
C SER A 55 -5.78 5.53 2.72
N VAL A 56 -6.15 6.57 1.99
CA VAL A 56 -6.38 7.93 2.51
C VAL A 56 -7.73 8.38 1.99
N GLY A 57 -8.66 8.71 2.89
CA GLY A 57 -10.03 9.08 2.51
C GLY A 57 -10.72 8.01 1.65
N GLY A 58 -10.48 6.73 1.95
CA GLY A 58 -11.03 5.60 1.18
C GLY A 58 -10.35 5.32 -0.17
N LYS A 59 -9.35 6.12 -0.58
CA LYS A 59 -8.59 5.90 -1.81
C LYS A 59 -7.28 5.19 -1.49
N LYS A 60 -7.00 4.09 -2.19
CA LYS A 60 -5.79 3.31 -1.96
C LYS A 60 -4.53 4.08 -2.37
N VAL A 61 -3.51 4.02 -1.52
CA VAL A 61 -2.19 4.63 -1.75
C VAL A 61 -1.07 3.60 -1.80
N ILE A 62 -1.22 2.48 -1.06
CA ILE A 62 -0.27 1.37 -1.05
C ILE A 62 -1.00 0.07 -1.36
N GLY A 63 -0.45 -0.68 -2.30
CA GLY A 63 -0.91 -2.04 -2.65
C GLY A 63 0.22 -3.03 -2.48
N SER A 64 -0.09 -4.19 -1.91
CA SER A 64 0.88 -5.21 -1.52
C SER A 64 0.50 -6.59 -2.03
N ALA A 65 1.49 -7.39 -2.39
CA ALA A 65 1.38 -8.79 -2.76
C ALA A 65 2.31 -9.63 -1.88
N GLN A 66 1.89 -10.83 -1.48
CA GLN A 66 2.66 -11.70 -0.61
C GLN A 66 2.70 -13.15 -1.13
N VAL A 67 3.87 -13.76 -1.06
CA VAL A 67 4.10 -15.20 -1.30
C VAL A 67 4.68 -15.84 -0.05
N ARG A 68 4.24 -17.06 0.25
CA ARG A 68 4.77 -17.88 1.35
C ARG A 68 5.22 -19.23 0.81
N ARG A 69 6.48 -19.59 1.03
CA ARG A 69 7.05 -20.85 0.55
C ARG A 69 8.21 -21.30 1.43
N ASN A 70 8.25 -22.58 1.79
CA ASN A 70 9.35 -23.20 2.53
C ASN A 70 9.77 -22.44 3.81
N GLY A 71 8.80 -21.90 4.56
CA GLY A 71 9.07 -21.11 5.78
C GLY A 71 9.43 -19.65 5.55
N PHE A 72 9.57 -19.20 4.30
CA PHE A 72 9.87 -17.81 3.96
C PHE A 72 8.61 -17.04 3.54
N VAL A 73 8.63 -15.73 3.82
CA VAL A 73 7.62 -14.75 3.40
C VAL A 73 8.30 -13.71 2.52
N LEU A 74 7.78 -13.52 1.31
CA LEU A 74 8.12 -12.37 0.47
C LEU A 74 6.88 -11.48 0.38
N GLN A 75 6.97 -10.25 0.86
CA GLN A 75 5.97 -9.22 0.62
C GLN A 75 6.59 -8.06 -0.14
N HIS A 76 5.94 -7.64 -1.22
CA HIS A 76 6.36 -6.49 -2.03
C HIS A 76 5.13 -5.70 -2.45
N GLY A 77 5.32 -4.51 -2.99
CA GLY A 77 4.21 -3.65 -3.34
C GLY A 77 4.61 -2.38 -4.06
N SER A 78 3.66 -1.47 -4.18
CA SER A 78 3.87 -0.15 -4.74
C SER A 78 3.21 0.91 -3.88
N ILE A 79 3.91 2.02 -3.71
CA ILE A 79 3.41 3.25 -3.08
C ILE A 79 3.21 4.25 -4.20
N LEU A 80 1.98 4.73 -4.38
CA LEU A 80 1.67 5.71 -5.42
C LEU A 80 2.14 7.10 -4.97
N LEU A 81 3.14 7.67 -5.63
CA LEU A 81 3.54 9.06 -5.39
C LEU A 81 2.60 10.00 -6.14
N SER A 82 2.39 9.75 -7.42
CA SER A 82 1.42 10.42 -8.28
C SER A 82 0.82 9.41 -9.27
N VAL A 83 -0.34 9.74 -9.83
CA VAL A 83 -1.09 8.86 -10.71
C VAL A 83 -1.56 9.62 -11.94
N ASP A 84 -1.21 9.11 -13.11
CA ASP A 84 -1.82 9.51 -14.39
C ASP A 84 -2.93 8.51 -14.71
N TYR A 85 -4.17 8.89 -14.41
CA TYR A 85 -5.34 8.01 -14.56
C TYR A 85 -5.62 7.66 -16.03
N GLU A 86 -5.35 8.58 -16.95
CA GLU A 86 -5.53 8.37 -18.40
C GLU A 86 -4.53 7.35 -18.92
N LYS A 87 -3.24 7.55 -18.61
CA LYS A 87 -2.19 6.60 -18.97
C LYS A 87 -2.44 5.24 -18.32
N HIS A 88 -2.81 5.21 -17.05
CA HIS A 88 -3.16 3.97 -16.37
C HIS A 88 -4.31 3.25 -17.10
N SER A 89 -5.41 3.94 -17.43
CA SER A 89 -6.55 3.35 -18.13
C SER A 89 -6.16 2.76 -19.50
N ARG A 90 -5.35 3.49 -20.29
CA ARG A 90 -4.87 3.07 -21.61
C ARG A 90 -3.92 1.87 -21.59
N CYS A 91 -3.17 1.68 -20.50
CA CYS A 91 -2.26 0.54 -20.35
C CYS A 91 -3.01 -0.77 -20.06
N MET A 92 -4.27 -0.71 -19.62
CA MET A 92 -5.08 -1.88 -19.30
C MET A 92 -5.97 -2.28 -20.48
N LYS A 93 -6.20 -3.59 -20.69
CA LYS A 93 -6.97 -4.12 -21.84
C LYS A 93 -8.25 -4.83 -21.41
N GLY A 94 -9.29 -4.75 -22.26
CA GLY A 94 -10.55 -5.47 -22.08
C GLY A 94 -11.23 -5.15 -20.75
N ARG A 95 -11.73 -6.19 -20.05
CA ARG A 95 -12.38 -6.07 -18.72
C ARG A 95 -11.50 -5.45 -17.61
N HIS A 96 -10.21 -5.24 -17.89
CA HIS A 96 -9.26 -4.65 -16.96
C HIS A 96 -9.09 -3.15 -17.15
N SER A 97 -9.61 -2.58 -18.24
CA SER A 97 -9.68 -1.13 -18.42
C SER A 97 -10.80 -0.54 -17.57
N LEU A 98 -10.48 0.50 -16.82
CA LEU A 98 -11.44 1.27 -16.02
C LEU A 98 -11.39 2.72 -16.47
N ASP A 99 -12.55 3.36 -16.43
CA ASP A 99 -12.66 4.79 -16.69
C ASP A 99 -11.74 5.59 -15.72
N PRO A 100 -11.03 6.62 -16.20
CA PRO A 100 -10.17 7.47 -15.36
C PRO A 100 -10.86 8.04 -14.12
N ALA A 101 -12.13 8.42 -14.19
CA ALA A 101 -12.89 8.90 -13.05
C ALA A 101 -13.15 7.78 -12.03
N VAL A 102 -13.42 6.56 -12.49
CA VAL A 102 -13.54 5.38 -11.61
C VAL A 102 -12.21 5.10 -10.92
N LEU A 103 -11.08 5.21 -11.62
CA LEU A 103 -9.76 5.08 -11.02
C LEU A 103 -9.51 6.16 -9.95
N ALA A 104 -9.79 7.43 -10.25
CA ALA A 104 -9.61 8.56 -9.34
C ALA A 104 -10.49 8.50 -8.08
N SER A 105 -11.62 7.78 -8.14
CA SER A 105 -12.45 7.48 -6.96
C SER A 105 -11.88 6.37 -6.06
N LYS A 106 -10.95 5.55 -6.57
CA LYS A 106 -10.48 4.32 -5.89
C LYS A 106 -9.02 4.38 -5.43
N MET A 107 -8.17 5.15 -6.11
CA MET A 107 -6.74 5.27 -5.79
C MET A 107 -6.26 6.71 -5.94
N THR A 108 -5.18 7.05 -5.25
CA THR A 108 -4.56 8.38 -5.30
C THR A 108 -3.07 8.30 -4.98
N GLY A 109 -2.32 9.34 -5.33
CA GLY A 109 -0.90 9.47 -4.99
C GLY A 109 -0.64 10.32 -3.74
N LEU A 110 0.48 10.08 -3.06
CA LEU A 110 0.92 10.86 -1.89
C LEU A 110 1.09 12.36 -2.22
N GLU A 111 1.62 12.69 -3.40
CA GLU A 111 1.85 14.08 -3.83
C GLU A 111 0.53 14.84 -4.02
N THR A 112 -0.51 14.15 -4.50
CA THR A 112 -1.87 14.69 -4.61
C THR A 112 -2.46 14.99 -3.24
N ILE A 113 -2.24 14.10 -2.26
CA ILE A 113 -2.72 14.28 -0.89
C ILE A 113 -1.99 15.44 -0.19
N MET A 114 -0.68 15.52 -0.36
CA MET A 114 0.15 16.52 0.32
C MET A 114 0.15 17.90 -0.38
N GLY A 115 -0.31 17.98 -1.63
CA GLY A 115 -0.24 19.19 -2.45
C GLY A 115 1.19 19.60 -2.83
N LYS A 116 2.17 18.72 -2.63
CA LYS A 116 3.59 18.96 -2.90
C LYS A 116 4.31 17.66 -3.24
N LYS A 117 5.48 17.77 -3.87
CA LYS A 117 6.32 16.61 -4.18
C LYS A 117 6.82 15.93 -2.90
N VAL A 118 6.90 14.60 -2.95
CA VAL A 118 7.48 13.78 -1.89
C VAL A 118 8.92 13.46 -2.24
N THR A 119 9.84 13.80 -1.36
CA THR A 119 11.25 13.39 -1.51
C THR A 119 11.36 11.89 -1.25
N LEU A 120 11.84 11.12 -2.24
CA LEU A 120 12.04 9.67 -2.12
C LEU A 120 12.88 9.32 -0.89
N GLN A 121 14.01 10.01 -0.68
CA GLN A 121 14.88 9.79 0.47
C GLN A 121 14.11 9.92 1.80
N LYS A 122 13.30 10.98 1.94
CA LYS A 122 12.54 11.20 3.17
C LYS A 122 11.52 10.09 3.41
N LEU A 123 10.85 9.64 2.35
CA LEU A 123 9.90 8.53 2.42
C LEU A 123 10.62 7.22 2.79
N THR A 124 11.75 6.91 2.17
CA THR A 124 12.52 5.70 2.46
C THR A 124 13.07 5.70 3.89
N ASP A 125 13.59 6.84 4.38
CA ASP A 125 14.09 6.95 5.75
C ASP A 125 12.98 6.70 6.78
N LEU A 126 11.80 7.29 6.56
CA LEU A 126 10.66 7.09 7.45
C LEU A 126 10.15 5.66 7.43
N ILE A 127 10.13 5.02 6.25
CA ILE A 127 9.81 3.60 6.13
C ILE A 127 10.83 2.77 6.91
N ALA A 128 12.12 3.02 6.71
CA ALA A 128 13.19 2.26 7.37
C ALA A 128 13.07 2.33 8.90
N ILE A 129 13.00 3.55 9.45
CA ILE A 129 12.83 3.80 10.88
C ILE A 129 11.57 3.12 11.43
N ALA A 130 10.46 3.19 10.69
CA ALA A 130 9.21 2.58 11.12
C ALA A 130 9.28 1.05 11.13
N PHE A 131 9.93 0.43 10.15
CA PHE A 131 10.14 -1.02 10.10
C PHE A 131 11.02 -1.47 11.27
N GLU A 132 12.15 -0.81 11.51
CA GLU A 132 13.03 -1.15 12.63
C GLU A 132 12.32 -1.04 13.97
N LYS A 133 11.52 0.02 14.14
CA LYS A 133 10.72 0.23 15.35
C LYS A 133 9.63 -0.81 15.56
N VAL A 134 8.86 -1.17 14.52
CA VAL A 134 7.71 -2.09 14.64
C VAL A 134 8.13 -3.56 14.74
N PHE A 135 9.26 -3.90 14.11
CA PHE A 135 9.82 -5.25 14.13
C PHE A 135 10.91 -5.45 15.19
N GLU A 136 11.31 -4.38 15.89
CA GLU A 136 12.36 -4.40 16.92
C GLU A 136 13.64 -5.06 16.39
N THR A 137 14.02 -4.68 15.17
CA THR A 137 15.13 -5.28 14.43
C THR A 137 15.85 -4.24 13.58
N GLU A 138 17.06 -4.54 13.16
CA GLU A 138 17.82 -3.70 12.21
C GLU A 138 17.48 -4.12 10.78
N LEU A 139 17.27 -3.14 9.90
CA LEU A 139 17.06 -3.45 8.49
C LEU A 139 18.38 -3.80 7.82
N LEU A 140 18.34 -4.84 7.00
CA LEU A 140 19.42 -5.16 6.07
C LEU A 140 19.14 -4.41 4.76
N TYR A 141 19.76 -3.25 4.55
CA TYR A 141 19.63 -2.46 3.31
C TYR A 141 20.95 -1.83 2.88
#